data_AF-A0A7C5GSY7-F1
#
_entry.id   AF-A0A7C5GSY7-F1
#
_cell.length_a   1.000
_cell.length_b   1.000
_cell.length_c   1.000
_cell.angle_alpha   90.00
_cell.angle_beta   90.00
_cell.angle_gamma   90.00
#
_symmetry.space_group_name_H-M   'P 1'
#
loop_
_entity.id
_entity.type
_entity.pdbx_description
1 polymer ?
#
loop_
_entity_poly.entity_id
_entity_poly.type
_entity_poly.pdbx_seq_one_letter_code
_entity_poly.pdbx_strand_id
1 'polypeptide(L)'
;MAEQKTTIALVAHDNMKQNLVNWADKNKENLAQCFLFATGTTGKRIIEKTGLKVTCLRSGPYGGDQQIGSRITEGTIDMLIFFWDPMTPMPHDADIKALQRLATLMDIPTASNESTADCILHSLQAKQTKAEKHSATRLSHAFNHHWLTASAPQLNNDMIHFSPKNPQNSHLFNPQEKDTAPLTNLDTA
;
A
#
# COMPACT_ATOMS: atom_id res chain seq x y z
N MET A 1 -10.97 -11.45 9.34
CA MET A 1 -10.67 -10.76 8.07
C MET A 1 -9.44 -9.92 8.32
N ALA A 2 -8.41 -10.00 7.48
CA ALA A 2 -7.22 -9.16 7.64
C ALA A 2 -7.63 -7.69 7.48
N GLU A 3 -7.18 -6.83 8.40
CA GLU A 3 -7.45 -5.39 8.32
C GLU A 3 -6.79 -4.85 7.06
N GLN A 4 -7.59 -4.33 6.13
CA GLN A 4 -7.09 -3.78 4.87
C GLN A 4 -6.38 -2.45 5.16
N LYS A 5 -5.11 -2.41 4.79
CA LYS A 5 -4.24 -1.26 4.99
C LYS A 5 -4.61 -0.18 3.98
N THR A 6 -4.89 1.05 4.43
CA THR A 6 -5.24 2.16 3.54
C THR A 6 -4.10 2.50 2.59
N THR A 7 -4.42 2.71 1.32
CA THR A 7 -3.46 3.09 0.28
C THR A 7 -3.58 4.57 -0.05
N ILE A 8 -2.48 5.31 0.12
CA ILE A 8 -2.42 6.77 -0.02
C ILE A 8 -1.46 7.15 -1.15
N ALA A 9 -1.92 8.01 -2.07
CA ALA A 9 -1.07 8.68 -3.04
C ALA A 9 -0.62 10.05 -2.53
N LEU A 10 0.68 10.33 -2.63
CA LEU A 10 1.35 11.55 -2.18
C LEU A 10 1.95 12.29 -3.38
N VAL A 11 1.41 13.46 -3.71
CA VAL A 11 1.82 14.26 -4.87
C VAL A 11 2.07 15.71 -4.43
N ALA A 12 3.09 16.35 -4.98
CA ALA A 12 3.34 17.77 -4.73
C ALA A 12 4.00 18.47 -5.92
N HIS A 13 3.60 19.72 -6.17
CA HIS A 13 4.36 20.63 -7.04
C HIS A 13 5.73 20.93 -6.45
N ASP A 14 6.68 21.38 -7.27
CA ASP A 14 8.06 21.61 -6.84
C ASP A 14 8.16 22.51 -5.61
N ASN A 15 7.44 23.64 -5.62
CA ASN A 15 7.40 24.59 -4.50
C ASN A 15 6.71 24.02 -3.25
N MET A 16 5.91 22.96 -3.40
CA MET A 16 5.14 22.34 -2.31
C MET A 16 5.76 21.04 -1.79
N LYS A 17 6.80 20.52 -2.46
CA LYS A 17 7.46 19.27 -2.06
C LYS A 17 7.99 19.32 -0.64
N GLN A 18 8.59 20.45 -0.25
CA GLN A 18 9.12 20.59 1.12
C GLN A 18 8.00 20.52 2.16
N ASN A 19 6.87 21.17 1.90
CA ASN A 19 5.71 21.16 2.79
C ASN A 19 5.17 19.72 2.93
N LEU A 20 5.01 18.99 1.83
CA LEU A 20 4.55 17.60 1.87
C LEU A 20 5.55 16.67 2.60
N VAL A 21 6.85 16.86 2.39
CA VAL A 21 7.89 16.09 3.10
C VAL A 21 7.86 16.37 4.61
N ASN A 22 7.73 17.64 5.00
CA ASN A 22 7.62 18.01 6.41
C ASN A 22 6.35 17.44 7.05
N TRP A 23 5.23 17.51 6.33
CA TRP A 23 3.98 16.90 6.77
C TRP A 23 4.10 15.38 6.93
N ALA A 24 4.75 14.71 6.00
CA ALA A 24 4.98 13.27 6.06
C ALA A 24 5.89 12.89 7.25
N ASP A 25 6.90 13.70 7.58
CA ASP A 25 7.77 13.48 8.73
C ASP A 25 7.01 13.63 10.06
N LYS A 26 6.19 14.69 10.19
CA LYS A 26 5.30 14.90 11.34
C LYS A 26 4.34 13.73 11.54
N ASN A 27 3.85 13.15 10.45
CA ASN A 27 2.84 12.08 10.45
C ASN A 27 3.41 10.68 10.19
N LYS A 28 4.73 10.49 10.30
CA LYS A 28 5.41 9.27 9.85
C LYS A 28 4.87 7.99 10.48
N GLU A 29 4.50 8.04 11.76
CA GLU A 29 4.01 6.86 12.49
C GLU A 29 2.67 6.37 11.91
N ASN A 30 1.83 7.30 11.48
CA ASN A 30 0.52 7.01 10.88
C ASN A 30 0.69 6.54 9.43
N LEU A 31 1.57 7.21 8.69
CA LEU A 31 1.86 6.87 7.30
C LEU A 31 2.56 5.50 7.18
N ALA A 32 3.33 5.08 8.18
CA ALA A 32 3.94 3.74 8.22
C ALA A 32 2.88 2.62 8.26
N GLN A 33 1.69 2.93 8.79
CA GLN A 33 0.52 2.05 8.82
C GLN A 33 -0.31 2.12 7.53
N CYS A 34 0.16 2.82 6.49
CA CYS A 34 -0.47 2.86 5.17
C CYS A 34 0.40 2.19 4.09
N PHE A 35 -0.17 1.91 2.92
CA PHE A 35 0.60 1.71 1.68
C PHE A 35 0.75 3.06 0.99
N LEU A 36 1.98 3.43 0.63
CA LEU A 36 2.27 4.77 0.13
C LEU A 36 2.74 4.71 -1.32
N PHE A 37 2.06 5.44 -2.19
CA PHE A 37 2.51 5.75 -3.55
C PHE A 37 2.89 7.21 -3.63
N ALA A 38 3.92 7.55 -4.41
CA ALA A 38 4.26 8.94 -4.66
C ALA A 38 4.88 9.10 -6.05
N THR A 39 4.75 10.29 -6.65
CA THR A 39 5.47 10.60 -7.89
C THR A 39 6.97 10.73 -7.61
N GLY A 40 7.79 10.46 -8.64
CA GLY A 40 9.22 10.14 -8.49
C GLY A 40 10.01 11.02 -7.51
N THR A 41 10.09 12.34 -7.75
CA THR A 41 10.87 13.24 -6.90
C THR A 41 10.26 13.39 -5.49
N THR A 42 8.94 13.42 -5.39
CA THR A 42 8.22 13.52 -4.11
C THR A 42 8.51 12.31 -3.23
N GLY A 43 8.34 11.10 -3.78
CA GLY A 43 8.58 9.86 -3.06
C GLY A 43 10.02 9.72 -2.58
N LYS A 44 11.00 10.04 -3.43
CA LYS A 44 12.42 10.01 -3.05
C LYS A 44 12.73 10.90 -1.84
N ARG A 45 12.23 12.14 -1.84
CA ARG A 45 12.44 13.08 -0.73
C ARG A 45 11.77 12.62 0.57
N ILE A 46 10.59 12.01 0.47
CA ILE A 46 9.89 11.44 1.64
C ILE A 46 10.70 10.28 2.21
N ILE A 47 11.15 9.34 1.38
CA ILE A 47 11.97 8.20 1.81
C ILE A 47 13.23 8.68 2.51
N GLU A 48 13.98 9.61 1.88
CA GLU A 48 15.22 10.15 2.42
C GLU A 48 15.02 10.81 3.79
N LYS A 49 13.95 11.59 3.94
CA LYS A 49 13.67 12.32 5.19
C LYS A 49 13.14 11.43 6.32
N THR A 50 12.29 10.46 5.99
CA THR A 50 11.43 9.78 6.99
C THR A 50 11.75 8.30 7.19
N GLY A 51 12.43 7.67 6.23
CA GLY A 51 12.61 6.21 6.19
C GLY A 51 11.35 5.41 5.85
N LEU A 52 10.24 6.07 5.46
CA LEU A 52 9.00 5.41 5.07
C LEU A 52 9.20 4.55 3.81
N LYS A 53 8.49 3.42 3.74
CA LYS A 53 8.41 2.61 2.53
C LYS A 53 7.40 3.24 1.57
N VAL A 54 7.90 3.85 0.50
CA VAL A 54 7.09 4.51 -0.53
C VAL A 54 7.37 3.90 -1.90
N THR A 55 6.31 3.50 -2.63
CA THR A 55 6.41 3.09 -4.02
C THR A 55 6.49 4.34 -4.90
N CYS A 56 7.70 4.62 -5.40
CA CYS A 56 7.95 5.72 -6.31
C CYS A 56 7.49 5.39 -7.74
N LEU A 57 6.56 6.19 -8.25
CA LEU A 57 6.11 6.18 -9.64
C LEU A 57 7.00 7.08 -10.50
N ARG A 58 6.66 7.23 -11.79
CA ARG A 58 7.29 8.25 -12.65
C ARG A 58 7.04 9.65 -12.05
N SER A 59 7.86 10.62 -12.46
CA SER A 59 7.56 12.03 -12.18
C SER A 59 6.28 12.43 -12.92
N GLY A 60 5.53 13.40 -12.37
CA GLY A 60 4.27 13.90 -12.95
C GLY A 60 4.38 14.20 -14.45
N PRO A 61 5.34 15.07 -14.88
CA PRO A 61 5.54 15.41 -16.30
C PRO A 61 5.87 14.23 -17.23
N TYR A 62 6.27 13.08 -16.68
CA TYR A 62 6.60 11.87 -17.42
C TYR A 62 5.56 10.76 -17.20
N GLY A 63 4.32 11.13 -16.87
CA GLY A 63 3.18 10.23 -16.74
C GLY A 63 2.93 9.67 -15.34
N GLY A 64 3.64 10.17 -14.32
CA GLY A 64 3.41 9.76 -12.93
C GLY A 64 1.98 10.01 -12.46
N ASP A 65 1.40 11.15 -12.86
CA ASP A 65 0.02 11.51 -12.47
C ASP A 65 -1.01 10.60 -13.15
N GLN A 66 -0.73 10.13 -14.37
CA GLN A 66 -1.56 9.15 -15.07
C GLN A 66 -1.48 7.78 -14.41
N GLN A 67 -0.29 7.37 -13.93
CA GLN A 67 -0.12 6.13 -13.17
C GLN A 67 -0.91 6.15 -11.85
N ILE A 68 -1.03 7.31 -11.20
CA ILE A 68 -1.89 7.51 -10.02
C ILE A 68 -3.35 7.47 -10.44
N GLY A 69 -3.73 8.18 -11.51
CA GLY A 69 -5.09 8.19 -12.04
C GLY A 69 -5.63 6.79 -12.35
N SER A 70 -4.84 5.94 -13.03
CA SER A 70 -5.20 4.54 -13.32
C SER A 70 -5.50 3.77 -12.03
N ARG A 71 -4.63 3.92 -11.03
CA ARG A 71 -4.76 3.25 -9.73
C ARG A 71 -5.98 3.71 -8.94
N ILE A 72 -6.34 4.99 -9.03
CA ILE A 72 -7.58 5.52 -8.48
C ILE A 72 -8.79 4.84 -9.14
N THR A 73 -8.81 4.76 -10.48
CA THR A 73 -9.92 4.12 -11.21
C THR A 73 -10.00 2.61 -11.02
N GLU A 74 -8.87 1.96 -10.72
CA GLU A 74 -8.78 0.53 -10.38
C GLU A 74 -9.16 0.24 -8.92
N GLY A 75 -9.44 1.26 -8.11
CA GLY A 75 -9.75 1.09 -6.68
C GLY A 75 -8.56 0.66 -5.83
N THR A 76 -7.34 0.88 -6.30
CA THR A 76 -6.10 0.53 -5.56
C THR A 76 -5.58 1.68 -4.70
N ILE A 77 -6.00 2.93 -4.97
CA ILE A 77 -5.71 4.10 -4.13
C ILE A 77 -7.00 4.53 -3.45
N ASP A 78 -6.95 4.58 -2.12
CA ASP A 78 -8.09 4.95 -1.27
C ASP A 78 -8.10 6.45 -0.95
N MET A 79 -6.99 7.15 -1.16
CA MET A 79 -6.82 8.55 -0.76
C MET A 79 -5.76 9.27 -1.57
N LEU A 80 -6.02 10.54 -1.88
CA LEU A 80 -5.09 11.42 -2.57
C LEU A 80 -4.70 12.63 -1.72
N ILE A 81 -3.42 12.75 -1.38
CA ILE A 81 -2.83 13.96 -0.81
C ILE A 81 -2.03 14.64 -1.92
N PHE A 82 -2.55 15.76 -2.44
CA PHE A 82 -1.92 16.50 -3.53
C PHE A 82 -1.70 17.96 -3.15
N PHE A 83 -0.50 18.30 -2.69
CA PHE A 83 -0.12 19.69 -2.43
C PHE A 83 0.30 20.39 -3.73
N TRP A 84 -0.65 21.06 -4.37
CA TRP A 84 -0.42 21.88 -5.55
C TRP A 84 -0.12 23.33 -5.15
N ASP A 85 0.64 24.03 -5.99
CA ASP A 85 1.00 25.45 -5.86
C ASP A 85 -0.13 26.30 -6.48
N PRO A 86 -0.85 27.13 -5.71
CA PRO A 86 -1.93 27.95 -6.23
C PRO A 86 -1.49 29.29 -6.82
N MET A 87 -0.22 29.67 -6.63
CA MET A 87 0.30 30.98 -7.01
C MET A 87 1.06 30.96 -8.34
N THR A 88 1.61 29.80 -8.71
CA THR A 88 2.40 29.64 -9.93
C THR A 88 1.60 28.90 -11.00
N PRO A 89 1.42 29.46 -12.21
CA PRO A 89 0.84 28.73 -13.33
C PRO A 89 1.70 27.51 -13.67
N MET A 90 1.11 26.32 -13.72
CA MET A 90 1.87 25.12 -14.09
C MET A 90 1.63 24.76 -15.56
N PRO A 91 2.68 24.43 -16.33
CA PRO A 91 2.54 23.91 -17.69
C PRO A 91 1.62 22.68 -17.78
N HIS A 92 1.48 21.94 -16.67
CA HIS A 92 0.66 20.75 -16.51
C HIS A 92 -0.63 20.99 -15.68
N ASP A 93 -1.19 22.20 -15.67
CA ASP A 93 -2.46 22.50 -14.97
C ASP A 93 -3.63 21.59 -15.40
N ALA A 94 -3.63 21.15 -16.67
CA ALA A 94 -4.59 20.19 -17.17
C ALA A 94 -4.53 18.85 -16.43
N ASP A 95 -3.33 18.42 -16.03
CA ASP A 95 -3.09 17.14 -15.35
C ASP A 95 -3.57 17.19 -13.89
N ILE A 96 -3.42 18.34 -13.21
CA ILE A 96 -3.94 18.56 -11.86
C ILE A 96 -5.46 18.38 -11.85
N LYS A 97 -6.14 19.06 -12.78
CA LYS A 97 -7.61 19.01 -12.90
C LYS A 97 -8.07 17.61 -13.30
N ALA A 98 -7.35 16.92 -14.17
CA ALA A 98 -7.67 15.55 -14.55
C ALA A 98 -7.59 14.59 -13.37
N LEU A 99 -6.52 14.67 -12.56
CA LEU A 99 -6.34 13.81 -11.40
C LEU A 99 -7.38 14.07 -10.31
N GLN A 100 -7.66 15.34 -10.00
CA GLN A 100 -8.72 15.73 -9.08
C GLN A 100 -10.09 15.26 -9.56
N ARG A 101 -10.39 15.38 -10.86
CA ARG A 101 -11.63 14.88 -11.47
C ARG A 101 -11.80 13.38 -11.26
N LEU A 102 -10.74 12.59 -11.46
CA LEU A 102 -10.80 11.14 -11.21
C LEU A 102 -11.04 10.83 -9.74
N ALA A 103 -10.36 11.53 -8.82
CA ALA A 103 -10.56 11.34 -7.39
C ALA A 103 -11.99 11.68 -6.94
N THR A 104 -12.56 12.78 -7.47
CA THR A 104 -13.97 13.13 -7.23
C THR A 104 -14.94 12.11 -7.83
N LEU A 105 -14.67 11.64 -9.05
CA LEU A 105 -15.53 10.64 -9.72
C LEU A 105 -15.57 9.32 -8.93
N MET A 106 -14.43 8.91 -8.37
CA MET A 106 -14.30 7.68 -7.59
C MET A 106 -14.65 7.85 -6.11
N ASP A 107 -15.08 9.04 -5.69
CA ASP A 107 -15.46 9.38 -4.31
C ASP A 107 -14.38 9.02 -3.26
N ILE A 108 -13.11 9.29 -3.58
CA ILE A 108 -12.01 9.11 -2.62
C ILE A 108 -11.70 10.43 -1.89
N PRO A 109 -11.36 10.38 -0.58
CA PRO A 109 -10.89 11.55 0.14
C PRO A 109 -9.69 12.21 -0.54
N THR A 110 -9.74 13.53 -0.66
CA THR A 110 -8.65 14.33 -1.23
C THR A 110 -8.23 15.46 -0.31
N ALA A 111 -6.92 15.72 -0.21
CA ALA A 111 -6.37 16.87 0.48
C ALA A 111 -5.46 17.67 -0.46
N SER A 112 -5.74 18.98 -0.57
CA SER A 112 -4.94 19.91 -1.36
C SER A 112 -3.91 20.69 -0.55
N ASN A 113 -3.99 20.61 0.78
CA ASN A 113 -3.15 21.35 1.72
C ASN A 113 -3.01 20.56 3.04
N GLU A 114 -2.07 21.01 3.88
CA GLU A 114 -1.74 20.39 5.17
C GLU A 114 -2.95 20.27 6.10
N SER A 115 -3.74 21.35 6.25
CA SER A 115 -4.90 21.34 7.15
C SER A 115 -5.94 20.27 6.77
N THR A 116 -6.22 20.11 5.47
CA THR A 116 -7.15 19.08 4.98
C THR A 116 -6.55 17.68 5.15
N ALA A 117 -5.23 17.55 4.91
CA ALA A 117 -4.53 16.28 5.07
C ALA A 117 -4.55 15.80 6.54
N ASP A 118 -4.35 16.70 7.49
CA ASP A 118 -4.46 16.42 8.93
C ASP A 118 -5.87 15.95 9.31
N CYS A 119 -6.90 16.67 8.87
CA CYS A 119 -8.30 16.30 9.16
C CYS A 119 -8.63 14.89 8.64
N ILE A 120 -8.21 14.59 7.41
CA ILE A 120 -8.50 13.30 6.77
C ILE A 120 -7.70 12.18 7.44
N LEU A 121 -6.41 12.39 7.71
CA LEU A 121 -5.56 11.37 8.34
C LEU A 121 -6.01 11.05 9.77
N HIS A 122 -6.38 12.05 10.57
CA HIS A 122 -6.94 11.83 11.91
C HIS A 122 -8.26 11.05 11.85
N SER A 123 -9.10 11.29 10.85
CA SER A 123 -10.35 10.54 10.68
C SER A 123 -10.10 9.06 10.39
N LEU A 124 -9.06 8.72 9.61
CA LEU A 124 -8.67 7.32 9.37
C LEU A 124 -8.27 6.61 10.66
N GLN A 125 -7.43 7.24 11.49
CA GLN A 125 -7.01 6.67 12.77
C GLN A 125 -8.19 6.42 13.71
N ALA A 126 -9.15 7.34 13.75
CA ALA A 126 -10.34 7.20 14.59
C ALA A 126 -11.21 6.00 14.18
N LYS A 127 -11.21 5.62 12.89
CA LYS A 127 -11.88 4.40 12.41
C LYS A 127 -11.12 3.13 12.83
N GLN A 128 -9.80 3.11 12.68
CA GLN A 128 -8.94 1.98 13.08
C GLN A 128 -9.05 1.70 14.59
N THR A 129 -8.89 2.71 15.43
CA THR A 129 -8.97 2.58 16.90
C THR A 129 -10.34 2.08 17.39
N LYS A 130 -11.44 2.45 16.72
CA LYS A 130 -12.79 1.92 17.03
C LYS A 130 -12.94 0.46 16.61
N ALA A 131 -12.37 0.06 15.47
CA ALA A 131 -12.39 -1.33 15.02
C ALA A 131 -11.61 -2.25 15.99
N GLU A 132 -10.44 -1.80 16.45
CA GLU A 132 -9.62 -2.49 17.44
C GLU A 132 -10.33 -2.62 18.80
N LYS A 133 -10.90 -1.53 19.33
CA LYS A 133 -11.63 -1.54 20.61
C LYS A 133 -12.86 -2.46 20.60
N HIS A 134 -13.63 -2.49 19.52
CA HIS A 134 -14.76 -3.43 19.38
C HIS A 134 -14.29 -4.88 19.27
N SER A 135 -13.16 -5.14 18.61
CA SER A 135 -12.58 -6.49 18.51
C SER A 135 -12.05 -6.98 19.86
N ALA A 136 -11.35 -6.11 20.61
CA ALA A 136 -10.87 -6.42 21.96
C ALA A 136 -12.01 -6.61 22.98
N THR A 137 -13.08 -5.83 22.87
CA THR A 137 -14.29 -5.97 23.72
C THR A 137 -15.04 -7.27 23.42
N ARG A 138 -15.09 -7.71 22.15
CA ARG A 138 -15.70 -9.00 21.78
C ARG A 138 -14.89 -10.19 22.29
N LEU A 139 -13.56 -10.10 22.30
CA LEU A 139 -12.69 -11.14 22.87
C LEU A 139 -12.80 -11.20 24.39
N SER A 140 -12.92 -10.07 25.09
CA SER A 140 -13.10 -10.07 26.55
C SER A 140 -14.51 -10.52 26.97
N HIS A 141 -15.56 -10.22 26.20
CA HIS A 141 -16.90 -10.78 26.44
C HIS A 141 -16.99 -12.28 26.14
N ALA A 142 -16.29 -12.77 25.12
CA ALA A 142 -16.21 -14.20 24.81
C ALA A 142 -15.44 -14.99 25.88
N PHE A 143 -14.53 -14.35 26.62
CA PHE A 143 -13.74 -14.97 27.69
C PHE A 143 -14.40 -14.88 29.09
N ASN A 144 -15.39 -14.00 29.27
CA ASN A 144 -16.12 -13.86 30.55
C ASN A 144 -17.42 -14.67 30.63
N HIS A 145 -17.80 -15.41 29.58
CA HIS A 145 -18.77 -16.49 29.72
C HIS A 145 -18.08 -17.74 30.28
N HIS A 146 -18.16 -17.81 31.60
CA HIS A 146 -17.91 -18.96 32.45
C HIS A 146 -18.41 -20.29 31.84
N TRP A 147 -17.49 -21.15 31.40
CA TRP A 147 -17.78 -22.55 31.08
C TRP A 147 -17.64 -23.36 32.38
N LEU A 148 -18.71 -23.39 33.20
CA LEU A 148 -18.83 -24.40 34.25
C LEU A 148 -19.19 -25.74 33.60
N THR A 149 -18.28 -26.70 33.75
CA THR A 149 -18.47 -28.16 33.69
C THR A 149 -19.17 -28.74 32.46
N ALA A 150 -18.39 -29.06 31.44
CA ALA A 150 -18.59 -30.28 30.67
C ALA A 150 -17.30 -31.10 30.79
N SER A 151 -17.39 -32.22 31.51
CA SER A 151 -16.30 -33.16 31.73
C SER A 151 -15.67 -33.60 30.41
N ALA A 152 -14.36 -33.44 30.30
CA ALA A 152 -13.58 -34.03 29.23
C ALA A 152 -13.72 -35.57 29.28
N PRO A 153 -14.02 -36.25 28.16
CA PRO A 153 -13.86 -37.70 28.11
C PRO A 153 -12.36 -38.01 28.10
N GLN A 154 -11.92 -38.92 28.97
CA GLN A 154 -10.59 -39.48 28.96
C GLN A 154 -10.35 -40.16 27.61
N LEU A 155 -9.41 -39.63 26.81
CA LEU A 155 -8.88 -40.32 25.65
C LEU A 155 -7.96 -41.44 26.16
N ASN A 156 -8.41 -42.67 25.96
CA ASN A 156 -7.62 -43.87 26.19
C ASN A 156 -6.44 -43.92 25.22
N ASN A 157 -5.28 -44.27 25.77
CA ASN A 157 -4.00 -44.28 25.10
C ASN A 157 -3.80 -45.65 24.46
N ASP A 158 -4.43 -45.89 23.30
CA ASP A 158 -4.18 -47.09 22.50
C ASP A 158 -3.25 -46.78 21.32
N MET A 159 -2.10 -47.45 21.38
CA MET A 159 -0.99 -47.44 20.44
C MET A 159 -1.43 -47.75 19.00
N ILE A 160 -1.23 -46.80 18.10
CA ILE A 160 -1.00 -47.08 16.68
C ILE A 160 0.43 -46.71 16.31
N HIS A 161 1.23 -47.76 16.24
CA HIS A 161 2.63 -47.77 15.82
C HIS A 161 2.70 -47.47 14.31
N PHE A 162 3.06 -46.25 13.92
CA PHE A 162 3.37 -45.93 12.52
C PHE A 162 4.90 -45.92 12.34
N SER A 163 5.41 -46.96 11.68
CA SER A 163 6.81 -47.09 11.30
C SER A 163 7.06 -46.41 9.94
N PRO A 164 8.20 -45.72 9.74
CA PRO A 164 8.45 -44.94 8.53
C PRO A 164 8.89 -45.87 7.38
N LYS A 165 8.29 -45.72 6.20
CA LYS A 165 8.82 -46.29 4.96
C LYS A 165 9.28 -45.16 4.02
N ASN A 166 10.58 -45.07 3.84
CA ASN A 166 11.26 -44.63 2.61
C ASN A 166 12.42 -45.62 2.43
N PRO A 167 12.72 -46.17 1.24
CA PRO A 167 13.45 -45.41 0.21
C PRO A 167 13.06 -45.79 -1.25
N GLN A 168 13.72 -45.13 -2.21
CA GLN A 168 13.93 -45.52 -3.62
C GLN A 168 12.98 -44.89 -4.66
N ASN A 169 13.33 -43.69 -5.13
CA ASN A 169 13.75 -43.59 -6.53
C ASN A 169 14.63 -42.36 -6.76
N SER A 170 15.92 -42.62 -6.90
CA SER A 170 16.95 -41.73 -7.40
C SER A 170 17.32 -42.18 -8.81
N HIS A 171 16.96 -41.42 -9.84
CA HIS A 171 17.52 -41.41 -11.21
C HIS A 171 16.79 -40.26 -11.93
N LEU A 172 17.37 -39.30 -12.65
CA LEU A 172 18.71 -39.05 -13.14
C LEU A 172 18.79 -37.54 -13.49
N PHE A 173 19.98 -36.99 -13.32
CA PHE A 173 20.48 -35.72 -13.88
C PHE A 173 20.27 -35.68 -15.41
N ASN A 174 19.91 -34.54 -16.01
CA ASN A 174 20.89 -33.62 -16.63
C ASN A 174 20.19 -32.40 -17.29
N PRO A 175 20.65 -31.16 -17.05
CA PRO A 175 20.32 -29.99 -17.85
C PRO A 175 21.23 -29.92 -19.08
N GLN A 176 20.73 -29.49 -20.24
CA GLN A 176 21.43 -28.76 -21.35
C GLN A 176 20.69 -28.95 -22.69
N GLU A 177 20.10 -27.87 -23.19
CA GLU A 177 19.93 -27.49 -24.61
C GLU A 177 19.59 -25.98 -24.50
N LYS A 178 20.43 -24.98 -24.79
CA LYS A 178 21.40 -24.74 -25.87
C LYS A 178 20.80 -24.83 -27.27
N ASP A 179 19.85 -23.94 -27.54
CA ASP A 179 19.72 -23.38 -28.89
C ASP A 179 20.46 -22.05 -28.98
N THR A 180 21.59 -22.13 -29.66
CA THR A 180 22.40 -21.01 -30.13
C THR A 180 22.11 -20.75 -31.60
N ALA A 181 21.70 -19.50 -31.88
CA ALA A 181 22.13 -18.65 -33.00
C ALA A 181 21.47 -18.85 -34.40
N PRO A 182 21.69 -17.94 -35.38
CA PRO A 182 21.67 -16.46 -35.35
C PRO A 182 20.89 -15.85 -36.57
N LEU A 183 21.07 -14.53 -36.78
CA LEU A 183 20.89 -13.73 -38.03
C LEU A 183 19.50 -13.05 -38.18
N THR A 184 19.35 -11.77 -38.53
CA THR A 184 20.26 -10.77 -39.12
C THR A 184 19.66 -9.37 -38.98
N ASN A 185 20.53 -8.37 -38.87
CA ASN A 185 20.24 -6.96 -39.12
C ASN A 185 19.59 -6.75 -40.50
N LEU A 186 18.68 -5.78 -40.57
CA LEU A 186 18.37 -5.02 -41.78
C LEU A 186 18.18 -3.55 -41.37
N ASP A 187 19.33 -2.89 -41.28
CA ASP A 187 19.65 -1.57 -41.83
C ASP A 187 18.54 -0.74 -42.54
N THR A 188 18.48 0.52 -42.10
CA THR A 188 18.31 1.79 -42.85
C THR A 188 17.03 2.07 -43.66
N ALA A 189 16.29 3.09 -43.20
CA ALA A 189 15.90 4.27 -43.98
C ALA A 189 15.62 5.44 -43.01
#